data_AF-A0A9X2WH04-F1
#
_entry.id   AF-A0A9X2WH04-F1
#
_cell.length_a   1.000
_cell.length_b   1.000
_cell.length_c   1.000
_cell.angle_alpha   90.00
_cell.angle_beta   90.00
_cell.angle_gamma   90.00
#
_symmetry.space_group_name_H-M   'P 1'
#
loop_
_entity.id
_entity.type
_entity.pdbx_description
1 polymer ?
#
loop_
_entity_poly.entity_id
_entity_poly.type
_entity_poly.pdbx_seq_one_letter_code
_entity_poly.pdbx_strand_id
1 'polypeptide(L)'
;MSERLNDHIHLLQQVHERLSKAQSQAGGIISDEILHQLTQVIDQLTQHTDSGYTQGQDWITHIFNHLPQLSPAIDRDLLWFFGGDCLHFLTDEEIDLFQQIDEIEAQHEQEQKPFDRQSAKDLLLKSSPGFDA
;
A
#
# COMPACT_ATOMS: atom_id res chain seq x y z
N MET A 1 15.40 -8.29 -8.08
CA MET A 1 13.98 -8.07 -7.72
C MET A 1 13.96 -7.99 -6.22
N SER A 2 13.70 -6.81 -5.65
CA SER A 2 13.61 -6.66 -4.19
C SER A 2 12.36 -7.40 -3.72
N GLU A 3 12.48 -8.29 -2.73
CA GLU A 3 11.36 -9.05 -2.15
C GLU A 3 10.19 -8.11 -1.81
N ARG A 4 10.52 -6.98 -1.18
CA ARG A 4 9.63 -5.85 -0.93
C ARG A 4 8.82 -5.40 -2.15
N LEU A 5 9.43 -5.22 -3.32
CA LEU A 5 8.69 -4.76 -4.51
C LEU A 5 7.62 -5.78 -4.94
N ASN A 6 7.94 -7.09 -4.89
CA ASN A 6 6.99 -8.14 -5.24
C ASN A 6 5.82 -8.16 -4.26
N ASP A 7 6.06 -8.04 -2.95
CA ASP A 7 5.00 -7.93 -1.94
C ASP A 7 4.04 -6.77 -2.23
N HIS A 8 4.57 -5.58 -2.55
CA HIS A 8 3.73 -4.43 -2.85
C HIS A 8 2.97 -4.57 -4.18
N ILE A 9 3.56 -5.21 -5.18
CA ILE A 9 2.84 -5.57 -6.42
C ILE A 9 1.68 -6.53 -6.10
N HIS A 10 1.89 -7.52 -5.23
CA HIS A 10 0.82 -8.40 -4.79
C HIS A 10 -0.29 -7.65 -4.04
N LEU A 11 0.05 -6.68 -3.19
CA LEU A 11 -0.93 -5.82 -2.52
C LEU A 11 -1.75 -5.01 -3.55
N LEU A 12 -1.10 -4.40 -4.54
CA LEU A 12 -1.80 -3.67 -5.62
C LEU A 12 -2.76 -4.58 -6.41
N GLN A 13 -2.34 -5.81 -6.71
CA GLN A 13 -3.21 -6.79 -7.37
C GLN A 13 -4.43 -7.16 -6.50
N GLN A 14 -4.24 -7.31 -5.18
CA GLN A 14 -5.36 -7.54 -4.27
C GLN A 14 -6.33 -6.36 -4.23
N VAL A 15 -5.81 -5.13 -4.23
CA VAL A 15 -6.63 -3.91 -4.32
C VAL A 15 -7.43 -3.92 -5.63
N HIS A 16 -6.78 -4.22 -6.75
CA HIS A 16 -7.46 -4.31 -8.05
C HIS A 16 -8.62 -5.30 -8.04
N GLU A 17 -8.39 -6.51 -7.52
CA GLU A 17 -9.42 -7.55 -7.39
C GLU A 17 -10.60 -7.09 -6.51
N ARG A 18 -10.30 -6.45 -5.37
CA ARG A 18 -11.34 -5.91 -4.47
C ARG A 18 -12.17 -4.83 -5.16
N LEU A 19 -11.52 -3.90 -5.86
CA LEU A 19 -12.18 -2.81 -6.57
C LEU A 19 -13.01 -3.33 -7.77
N SER A 20 -12.48 -4.27 -8.56
CA SER A 20 -13.20 -4.90 -9.67
C SER A 20 -14.46 -5.65 -9.20
N LYS A 21 -14.34 -6.39 -8.09
CA LYS A 21 -15.49 -7.06 -7.47
C LYS A 21 -16.50 -6.05 -6.94
N ALA A 22 -16.05 -4.99 -6.28
CA ALA A 22 -16.91 -3.93 -5.78
C ALA A 22 -17.63 -3.19 -6.93
N GLN A 23 -16.95 -2.94 -8.05
CA GLN A 23 -17.53 -2.34 -9.26
C GLN A 23 -18.71 -3.17 -9.79
N SER A 24 -18.49 -4.48 -9.90
CA SER A 24 -19.48 -5.44 -10.40
C SER A 24 -20.70 -5.55 -9.48
N GLN A 25 -20.51 -5.41 -8.16
CA GLN A 25 -21.57 -5.52 -7.16
C GLN A 25 -22.32 -4.20 -6.91
N ALA A 26 -21.64 -3.06 -7.04
CA ALA A 26 -22.19 -1.73 -6.73
C ALA A 26 -22.80 -1.00 -7.94
N GLY A 27 -22.97 -1.68 -9.08
CA GLY A 27 -23.66 -1.11 -10.24
C GLY A 27 -22.88 -0.01 -10.98
N GLY A 28 -21.54 -0.05 -10.97
CA GLY A 28 -20.71 0.85 -11.78
C GLY A 28 -20.30 2.19 -11.15
N ILE A 29 -20.32 2.31 -9.81
CA ILE A 29 -19.82 3.50 -9.10
C ILE A 29 -18.31 3.72 -9.31
N ILE A 30 -17.56 2.63 -9.56
CA ILE A 30 -16.13 2.69 -9.85
C ILE A 30 -15.95 2.76 -11.37
N SER A 31 -15.30 3.81 -11.86
CA SER A 31 -15.00 3.97 -13.28
C SER A 31 -13.98 2.93 -13.76
N ASP A 32 -14.17 2.42 -14.97
CA ASP A 32 -13.23 1.49 -15.64
C ASP A 32 -11.83 2.10 -15.75
N GLU A 33 -11.75 3.42 -15.93
CA GLU A 33 -10.50 4.19 -16.00
C GLU A 33 -9.63 4.01 -14.74
N ILE A 34 -10.23 3.96 -13.55
CA ILE A 34 -9.49 3.79 -12.29
C ILE A 34 -8.83 2.40 -12.22
N LEU A 35 -9.54 1.37 -12.66
CA LEU A 35 -9.02 0.00 -12.72
C LEU A 35 -7.93 -0.13 -13.79
N HIS A 36 -8.12 0.55 -14.92
CA HIS A 36 -7.14 0.61 -15.99
C HIS A 36 -5.86 1.28 -15.51
N GLN A 37 -5.95 2.44 -14.85
CA GLN A 37 -4.80 3.16 -14.29
C GLN A 37 -4.04 2.29 -13.28
N LEU A 38 -4.74 1.60 -12.37
CA LEU A 38 -4.11 0.68 -11.43
C LEU A 38 -3.37 -0.46 -12.14
N THR A 39 -3.97 -1.02 -13.19
CA THR A 39 -3.31 -2.05 -14.02
C THR A 39 -2.04 -1.51 -14.66
N GLN A 40 -2.06 -0.28 -15.17
CA GLN A 40 -0.87 0.37 -15.72
C GLN A 40 0.22 0.55 -14.65
N VAL A 41 -0.14 1.01 -13.45
CA VAL A 41 0.82 1.13 -12.33
C VAL A 41 1.48 -0.21 -12.01
N ILE A 42 0.69 -1.29 -11.93
CA ILE A 42 1.20 -2.65 -11.66
C ILE A 42 2.17 -3.10 -12.76
N ASP A 43 1.81 -2.90 -14.03
CA ASP A 43 2.66 -3.25 -15.16
C ASP A 43 3.98 -2.47 -15.13
N GLN A 44 3.91 -1.15 -14.94
CA GLN A 44 5.07 -0.26 -14.87
C GLN A 44 6.02 -0.64 -13.73
N LEU A 45 5.48 -0.91 -12.54
CA LEU A 45 6.27 -1.40 -11.40
C LEU A 45 6.90 -2.77 -11.69
N THR A 46 6.19 -3.67 -12.37
CA THR A 46 6.70 -4.98 -12.78
C THR A 46 7.82 -4.86 -13.83
N GLN A 47 7.72 -3.90 -14.74
CA GLN A 47 8.75 -3.57 -15.74
C GLN A 47 9.91 -2.74 -15.15
N HIS A 48 9.87 -2.41 -13.86
CA HIS A 48 10.88 -1.62 -13.15
C HIS A 48 11.10 -0.23 -13.75
N THR A 49 10.03 0.39 -14.27
CA THR A 49 10.12 1.75 -14.79
C THR A 49 10.01 2.74 -13.64
N ASP A 50 10.82 3.80 -13.69
CA ASP A 50 10.77 4.90 -12.71
C ASP A 50 9.40 5.60 -12.71
N SER A 51 8.72 5.58 -13.86
CA SER A 51 7.35 6.06 -14.04
C SER A 51 6.31 5.27 -13.26
N GLY A 52 6.60 4.04 -12.80
CA GLY A 52 5.66 3.25 -12.00
C GLY A 52 5.40 3.85 -10.62
N TYR A 53 6.44 4.36 -9.96
CA TYR A 53 6.32 4.99 -8.64
C TYR A 53 5.53 6.28 -8.69
N THR A 54 5.83 7.15 -9.67
CA THR A 54 5.12 8.43 -9.85
C THR A 54 3.66 8.24 -10.23
N GLN A 55 3.36 7.31 -11.15
CA GLN A 55 1.97 6.99 -11.51
C GLN A 55 1.20 6.37 -10.35
N GLY A 56 1.83 5.51 -9.54
CA GLY A 56 1.18 4.93 -8.37
C GLY A 56 0.83 5.97 -7.31
N GLN A 57 1.74 6.92 -7.06
CA GLN A 57 1.49 8.03 -6.14
C GLN A 57 0.35 8.93 -6.63
N ASP A 58 0.33 9.28 -7.92
CA ASP A 58 -0.76 10.07 -8.52
C ASP A 58 -2.09 9.35 -8.41
N TRP A 59 -2.12 8.05 -8.74
CA TRP A 59 -3.31 7.22 -8.62
C TRP A 59 -3.85 7.16 -7.18
N ILE A 60 -3.01 6.86 -6.19
CA ILE A 60 -3.44 6.85 -4.78
C ILE A 60 -3.97 8.21 -4.36
N THR A 61 -3.24 9.28 -4.67
CA THR A 61 -3.62 10.65 -4.30
C THR A 61 -4.97 11.02 -4.92
N HIS A 62 -5.20 10.62 -6.17
CA HIS A 62 -6.49 10.78 -6.85
C HIS A 62 -7.61 10.02 -6.13
N ILE A 63 -7.39 8.75 -5.75
CA ILE A 63 -8.36 7.96 -5.00
C ILE A 63 -8.76 8.66 -3.70
N PHE A 64 -7.80 9.08 -2.88
CA PHE A 64 -8.10 9.67 -1.57
C PHE A 64 -8.79 11.03 -1.68
N ASN A 65 -8.48 11.82 -2.71
CA ASN A 65 -9.08 13.15 -2.90
C ASN A 65 -10.46 13.12 -3.56
N HIS A 66 -10.68 12.23 -4.53
CA HIS A 66 -11.90 12.23 -5.35
C HIS A 66 -12.83 11.06 -5.06
N LEU A 67 -12.31 9.94 -4.55
CA LEU A 67 -13.03 8.70 -4.31
C LEU A 67 -12.77 8.18 -2.88
N PRO A 68 -13.02 8.98 -1.82
CA PRO A 68 -12.71 8.60 -0.43
C PRO A 68 -13.47 7.34 0.03
N GLN A 69 -14.56 7.00 -0.64
CA GLN A 69 -15.28 5.72 -0.45
C GLN A 69 -14.43 4.48 -0.77
N LEU A 70 -13.38 4.64 -1.59
CA LEU A 70 -12.45 3.56 -1.96
C LEU A 70 -11.21 3.53 -1.06
N SER A 71 -10.96 4.56 -0.24
CA SER A 71 -9.84 4.61 0.70
C SER A 71 -9.73 3.37 1.60
N PRO A 72 -10.82 2.79 2.15
CA PRO A 72 -10.73 1.56 2.95
C PRO A 72 -10.31 0.32 2.16
N ALA A 73 -10.42 0.35 0.82
CA ALA A 73 -9.97 -0.75 -0.03
C ALA A 73 -8.46 -0.71 -0.29
N ILE A 74 -7.82 0.46 -0.12
CA ILE A 74 -6.39 0.66 -0.32
C ILE A 74 -5.64 0.24 0.94
N ASP A 75 -4.59 -0.58 0.77
CA ASP A 75 -3.75 -1.00 1.89
C ASP A 75 -2.83 0.14 2.36
N ARG A 76 -2.70 0.30 3.68
CA ARG A 76 -1.86 1.34 4.30
C ARG A 76 -0.38 1.13 3.99
N ASP A 77 0.05 -0.11 3.80
CA ASP A 77 1.41 -0.42 3.36
C ASP A 77 1.76 0.22 2.01
N LEU A 78 0.77 0.37 1.12
CA LEU A 78 0.98 1.04 -0.16
C LEU A 78 1.29 2.54 0.04
N LEU A 79 0.64 3.19 1.01
CA LEU A 79 0.89 4.61 1.31
C LEU A 79 2.34 4.82 1.77
N TRP A 80 2.82 3.93 2.64
CA TRP A 80 4.22 3.93 3.08
C TRP A 80 5.20 3.61 1.94
N PHE A 81 4.85 2.66 1.07
CA PHE A 81 5.67 2.23 -0.05
C PHE A 81 5.90 3.32 -1.10
N PHE A 82 4.84 3.99 -1.53
CA PHE A 82 4.96 5.07 -2.52
C PHE A 82 5.56 6.33 -1.90
N GLY A 83 5.33 6.56 -0.60
CA GLY A 83 5.89 7.70 0.12
C GLY A 83 5.43 9.04 -0.44
N GLY A 84 6.18 10.10 -0.12
CA GLY A 84 5.89 11.47 -0.56
C GLY A 84 4.49 11.92 -0.15
N ASP A 85 3.67 12.35 -1.11
CA ASP A 85 2.30 12.83 -0.84
C ASP A 85 1.38 11.77 -0.21
N CYS A 86 1.65 10.48 -0.46
CA CYS A 86 0.85 9.39 0.12
C CYS A 86 0.97 9.33 1.65
N LEU A 87 2.08 9.80 2.22
CA LEU A 87 2.30 9.80 3.67
C LEU A 87 1.33 10.75 4.39
N HIS A 88 0.80 11.77 3.72
CA HIS A 88 -0.18 12.69 4.30
C HIS A 88 -1.52 12.00 4.62
N PHE A 89 -1.78 10.82 4.07
CA PHE A 89 -2.98 10.03 4.36
C PHE A 89 -2.80 9.05 5.53
N LEU A 90 -1.59 8.95 6.09
CA LEU A 90 -1.29 8.17 7.29
C LEU A 90 -1.40 9.06 8.53
N THR A 91 -1.89 8.49 9.63
CA THR A 91 -1.83 9.16 10.94
C THR A 91 -0.41 9.13 11.49
N ASP A 92 -0.11 9.99 12.47
CA ASP A 92 1.19 9.96 13.17
C ASP A 92 1.48 8.58 13.78
N GLU A 93 0.47 7.89 14.31
CA GLU A 93 0.58 6.53 14.86
C GLU A 93 0.92 5.50 13.78
N GLU A 94 0.32 5.61 12.60
CA GLU A 94 0.64 4.74 11.45
C GLU A 94 2.08 5.00 10.97
N ILE A 95 2.50 6.27 10.90
CA ILE A 95 3.87 6.63 10.51
C ILE A 95 4.88 6.04 11.50
N ASP A 96 4.65 6.19 12.82
CA ASP A 96 5.51 5.63 13.85
C ASP A 96 5.57 4.09 13.77
N LEU A 97 4.43 3.44 13.57
CA LEU A 97 4.35 2.00 13.35
C LEU A 97 5.21 1.55 12.15
N PHE A 98 5.07 2.21 11.00
CA PHE A 98 5.82 1.85 9.80
C PHE A 98 7.31 2.16 9.90
N GLN A 99 7.68 3.23 10.61
CA GLN A 99 9.08 3.52 10.94
C GLN A 99 9.69 2.40 11.78
N GLN A 100 9.03 1.98 12.86
CA GLN A 100 9.50 0.88 13.70
C GLN A 100 9.66 -0.43 12.91
N ILE A 101 8.74 -0.72 11.98
CA ILE A 101 8.85 -1.91 11.12
C ILE A 101 10.11 -1.84 10.24
N ASP A 102 10.39 -0.69 9.63
CA ASP A 102 11.57 -0.48 8.77
C ASP A 102 12.87 -0.56 9.60
N GLU A 103 12.87 -0.07 10.85
CA GLU A 103 13.98 -0.23 11.79
C GLU A 103 14.26 -1.69 12.14
N ILE A 104 13.22 -2.49 12.42
CA ILE A 104 13.36 -3.92 12.69
C ILE A 104 13.85 -4.65 11.43
N GLU A 105 13.32 -4.30 10.25
CA GLU A 105 13.75 -4.83 8.96
C GLU A 105 15.25 -4.61 8.74
N ALA A 106 15.71 -3.36 8.92
CA ALA A 106 17.11 -2.99 8.80
C ALA A 106 18.00 -3.74 9.80
N GLN A 107 17.55 -3.91 11.05
CA GLN A 107 18.29 -4.66 12.05
C GLN A 107 18.39 -6.16 11.70
N HIS A 108 17.30 -6.77 11.20
CA HIS A 108 17.32 -8.15 10.73
C HIS A 108 18.23 -8.33 9.50
N GLU A 109 18.22 -7.36 8.57
CA GLU A 109 19.11 -7.36 7.41
C GLU A 109 20.59 -7.32 7.84
N GLN A 110 20.92 -6.46 8.81
CA GLN A 110 22.27 -6.38 9.40
C GLN A 110 22.69 -7.68 10.10
N GLU A 111 21.75 -8.34 10.78
CA GLU A 111 21.98 -9.63 11.44
C GLU A 111 21.87 -10.84 10.49
N GLN A 112 21.57 -10.63 9.21
CA GLN A 112 21.29 -11.65 8.20
C GLN A 112 20.21 -12.67 8.64
N LYS A 113 19.22 -12.20 9.39
CA LYS A 113 18.08 -13.01 9.84
C LYS A 113 16.92 -12.86 8.86
N PRO A 114 16.10 -13.91 8.65
CA PRO A 114 14.85 -13.74 7.94
C PRO A 114 13.97 -12.74 8.69
N PHE A 115 13.29 -11.88 7.96
CA PHE A 115 12.36 -10.90 8.50
C PHE A 115 10.99 -11.10 7.86
N ASP A 116 9.96 -11.23 8.69
CA ASP A 116 8.58 -11.32 8.23
C ASP A 116 7.86 -10.03 8.61
N ARG A 117 7.70 -9.15 7.61
CA ARG A 117 7.18 -7.81 7.80
C ARG A 117 5.73 -7.81 8.32
N GLN A 118 4.92 -8.76 7.85
CA GLN A 118 3.54 -8.90 8.27
C GLN A 118 3.45 -9.31 9.75
N SER A 119 4.31 -10.22 10.19
CA SER A 119 4.40 -10.67 11.58
C SER A 119 4.89 -9.55 12.49
N ALA A 120 5.89 -8.77 12.07
CA ALA A 120 6.36 -7.60 12.82
C ALA A 120 5.25 -6.57 13.01
N LYS A 121 4.50 -6.27 11.94
CA LYS A 121 3.34 -5.37 11.98
C LYS A 121 2.25 -5.86 12.95
N ASP A 122 1.88 -7.14 12.90
CA ASP A 122 0.88 -7.72 13.80
C ASP A 122 1.32 -7.68 15.27
N LEU A 123 2.61 -7.92 15.55
CA LEU A 123 3.17 -7.81 16.90
C LEU A 123 3.16 -6.38 17.42
N LEU A 124 3.51 -5.39 16.60
CA LEU A 124 3.53 -3.98 16.98
C LEU A 124 2.11 -3.43 17.18
N LEU A 125 1.16 -3.83 16.32
CA LEU A 125 -0.26 -3.49 16.48
C LEU A 125 -0.83 -4.06 17.79
N LYS A 126 -0.51 -5.32 18.13
CA LYS A 126 -0.93 -5.94 19.41
C LYS A 126 -0.28 -5.31 20.64
N SER A 127 0.90 -4.73 20.48
CA SER A 127 1.68 -4.13 21.57
C SER A 127 1.36 -2.66 21.80
N SER A 128 0.65 -2.01 20.87
CA SER A 128 0.26 -0.59 20.96
C SER A 128 -1.17 -0.47 21.50
N PRO A 129 -1.39 -0.12 22.78
CA PRO A 129 -2.73 -0.06 23.39
C PRO A 129 -3.63 1.10 22.89
N GLY A 130 -3.34 1.69 21.73
CA GLY A 130 -4.04 2.84 21.14
C GLY A 130 -4.70 2.60 19.78
N PHE A 131 -4.47 1.47 19.11
CA PHE A 131 -4.98 1.23 17.75
C PHE A 131 -6.44 0.71 17.70
N ASP A 132 -7.10 0.59 18.85
CA ASP A 132 -8.49 0.17 19.01
C ASP A 132 -9.29 1.35 19.59
N ALA A 133 -9.80 2.23 18.72
CA ALA A 133 -10.79 3.25 19.06
C ALA A 133 -11.78 3.46 17.89
#